data_AF-A0AB73HHQ9-F1
#
_entry.id   AF-A0AB73HHQ9-F1
#
_cell.length_a   1.000
_cell.length_b   1.000
_cell.length_c   1.000
_cell.angle_alpha   90.00
_cell.angle_beta   90.00
_cell.angle_gamma   90.00
#
_symmetry.space_group_name_H-M   'P 1'
#
loop_
_entity.id
_entity.type
_entity.pdbx_description
1 polymer ?
#
loop_
_entity_poly.entity_id
_entity_poly.type
_entity_poly.pdbx_seq_one_letter_code
_entity_poly.pdbx_strand_id
1 'polypeptide(L)'
;MIFNYGVINYYNGLTKISRKVDLKQQQNEIDEILEEGLLIYKDTLFSKPESDYLNYLLNDSEFDNALGIRNKYLHGSVFEDNVEDLLYALIILTIYVIKINEELILSKHYDNKDK
;
A
#
# COMPACT_ATOMS: atom_id res chain seq x y z
N MET A 1 13.46 1.66 12.41
CA MET A 1 12.21 1.41 11.66
C MET A 1 12.53 1.62 10.19
N ILE A 2 12.05 0.75 9.30
CA ILE A 2 12.41 0.74 7.86
C ILE A 2 11.88 1.99 7.12
N PHE A 3 11.08 2.80 7.80
CA PHE A 3 10.44 4.01 7.31
C PHE A 3 11.27 5.28 7.46
N ASN A 4 12.59 5.15 7.65
CA ASN A 4 13.49 6.29 7.81
C ASN A 4 13.69 7.12 6.53
N TYR A 5 13.17 6.63 5.41
CA TYR A 5 13.19 7.33 4.13
C TYR A 5 11.73 7.41 3.70
N GLY A 6 11.18 8.62 3.60
CA GLY A 6 9.78 8.89 3.26
C GLY A 6 9.48 8.45 1.82
N VAL A 7 9.33 7.14 1.60
CA VAL A 7 9.11 6.60 0.26
C VAL A 7 7.62 6.65 -0.05
N ILE A 8 7.30 7.46 -1.05
CA ILE A 8 6.04 7.40 -1.77
C ILE A 8 5.98 6.03 -2.44
N ASN A 9 4.90 5.28 -2.18
CA ASN A 9 4.51 4.08 -2.94
C ASN A 9 4.13 4.46 -4.37
N TYR A 10 5.07 4.96 -5.17
CA TYR A 10 4.90 5.14 -6.60
C TYR A 10 5.40 3.87 -7.26
N TYR A 11 4.44 3.07 -7.73
CA TYR A 11 4.61 1.88 -8.55
C TYR A 11 6.01 1.72 -9.11
N ASN A 12 6.78 0.80 -8.52
CA ASN A 12 8.06 0.33 -9.07
C ASN A 12 7.85 -0.53 -10.34
N GLY A 13 6.76 -0.27 -11.08
CA GLY A 13 6.39 -0.90 -12.35
C GLY A 13 7.22 -0.42 -13.54
N LEU A 14 8.18 0.49 -13.34
CA LEU A 14 9.03 1.02 -14.41
C LEU A 14 10.53 0.73 -14.21
N THR A 15 10.90 -0.21 -13.33
CA THR A 15 12.30 -0.66 -13.19
C THR A 15 12.88 -1.34 -14.43
N LYS A 16 12.09 -1.51 -15.50
CA LYS A 16 12.60 -1.88 -16.84
C LYS A 16 12.73 -0.71 -17.82
N ILE A 17 12.25 0.48 -17.49
CA ILE A 17 12.33 1.66 -18.38
C ILE A 17 13.27 2.68 -17.75
N SER A 18 14.51 2.68 -18.26
CA SER A 18 15.52 3.75 -18.11
C SER A 18 16.42 3.74 -16.87
N ARG A 19 17.52 2.99 -17.02
CA ARG A 19 18.91 3.37 -16.73
C ARG A 19 19.08 4.68 -15.92
N LYS A 20 19.49 4.54 -14.66
CA LYS A 20 20.30 5.52 -13.93
C LYS A 20 19.67 6.92 -13.80
N VAL A 21 18.39 6.99 -13.44
CA VAL A 21 17.85 8.18 -12.78
C VAL A 21 18.52 8.28 -11.41
N ASP A 22 19.07 9.46 -11.07
CA ASP A 22 19.72 9.66 -9.78
C ASP A 22 18.66 9.62 -8.68
N LEU A 23 18.59 8.50 -7.96
CA LEU A 23 17.68 8.31 -6.82
C LEU A 23 17.79 9.46 -5.81
N LYS A 24 18.97 10.08 -5.72
CA LYS A 24 19.19 11.24 -4.87
C LYS A 24 18.46 12.49 -5.37
N GLN A 25 18.41 12.70 -6.69
CA GLN A 25 17.65 13.78 -7.29
C GLN A 25 16.15 13.58 -7.06
N GLN A 26 15.64 12.35 -7.26
CA GLN A 26 14.23 12.04 -6.99
C GLN A 26 13.88 12.23 -5.51
N GLN A 27 14.77 11.83 -4.59
CA GLN A 27 14.56 12.04 -3.17
C GLN A 27 14.50 13.54 -2.84
N ASN A 28 15.42 14.35 -3.39
CA ASN A 28 15.39 15.79 -3.20
C ASN A 28 14.10 16.43 -3.72
N GLU A 29 13.61 16.02 -4.90
CA GLU A 29 12.34 16.49 -5.44
C GLU A 29 11.16 16.11 -4.53
N ILE A 30 11.17 14.91 -3.97
CA ILE A 30 10.15 14.47 -2.99
C ILE A 30 10.23 15.31 -1.71
N ASP A 31 11.43 15.55 -1.20
CA ASP A 31 11.66 16.33 0.01
C ASP A 31 11.19 17.79 -0.16
N GLU A 32 11.45 18.41 -1.32
CA GLU A 32 10.95 19.75 -1.66
C GLU A 32 9.40 19.79 -1.66
N ILE A 33 8.75 18.82 -2.28
CA ILE A 33 7.27 18.77 -2.35
C ILE A 33 6.65 18.47 -0.96
N LEU A 34 7.37 17.73 -0.10
CA LEU A 34 6.99 17.54 1.31
C LEU A 34 7.11 18.85 2.11
N GLU A 35 8.17 19.63 1.90
CA GLU A 35 8.35 20.94 2.53
C GLU A 35 7.27 21.95 2.08
N GLU A 36 6.86 21.89 0.81
CA GLU A 36 5.75 22.68 0.26
C GLU A 36 4.37 22.25 0.80
N GLY A 37 4.29 21.11 1.50
CA GLY A 37 3.04 20.56 2.06
C GLY A 37 2.09 19.99 1.01
N LEU A 38 2.57 19.76 -0.22
CA LEU A 38 1.80 19.16 -1.32
C LEU A 38 1.76 17.63 -1.22
N LEU A 39 2.71 17.03 -0.51
CA LEU A 39 2.75 15.62 -0.20
C LEU A 39 2.69 15.38 1.32
N ILE A 40 2.16 14.22 1.69
CA ILE A 40 2.15 13.74 3.07
C ILE A 40 2.63 12.31 3.05
N TYR A 41 3.59 12.00 3.91
CA TYR A 41 4.05 10.62 4.11
C TYR A 41 3.55 10.09 5.46
N LYS A 42 3.41 8.76 5.54
CA LYS A 42 3.19 8.05 6.80
C LYS A 42 4.05 6.81 6.83
N ASP A 43 4.49 6.48 8.04
CA ASP A 43 5.14 5.23 8.39
C ASP A 43 4.06 4.12 8.49
N THR A 44 3.51 3.73 7.34
CA THR A 44 2.50 2.68 7.21
C THR A 44 2.72 1.88 5.93
N LEU A 45 2.40 0.59 5.94
CA LEU A 45 2.54 -0.29 4.76
C LEU A 45 1.74 0.20 3.54
N PHE A 46 0.58 0.81 3.81
CA PHE A 46 -0.32 1.37 2.80
C PHE A 46 -0.36 2.88 2.94
N SER A 47 -0.47 3.58 1.81
CA SER A 47 -0.82 5.00 1.78
C SER A 47 -2.24 5.22 2.27
N LYS A 48 -2.61 6.45 2.66
CA LYS A 48 -3.96 6.76 3.13
C LYS A 48 -5.05 6.34 2.11
N PRO A 49 -4.94 6.64 0.80
CA PRO A 49 -5.92 6.17 -0.19
C PRO A 49 -6.01 4.64 -0.29
N GLU A 50 -4.89 3.92 -0.17
CA GLU A 50 -4.88 2.45 -0.21
C GLU A 50 -5.52 1.86 1.05
N SER A 51 -5.22 2.42 2.23
CA SER A 51 -5.88 2.03 3.48
C SER A 51 -7.39 2.30 3.43
N ASP A 52 -7.79 3.44 2.87
CA ASP A 52 -9.20 3.82 2.72
C ASP A 52 -9.94 2.86 1.79
N TYR A 53 -9.30 2.46 0.68
CA TYR A 53 -9.84 1.44 -0.22
C TYR A 53 -9.99 0.08 0.48
N LEU A 54 -8.98 -0.37 1.24
CA LEU A 54 -9.08 -1.62 1.99
C LEU A 54 -10.13 -1.54 3.10
N ASN A 55 -10.27 -0.40 3.77
CA ASN A 55 -11.31 -0.16 4.75
C ASN A 55 -12.69 -0.21 4.10
N TYR A 56 -12.89 0.43 2.95
CA TYR A 56 -14.15 0.35 2.19
C TYR A 56 -14.53 -1.10 1.83
N LEU A 57 -13.56 -1.93 1.44
CA LEU A 57 -13.83 -3.34 1.12
C LEU A 57 -14.15 -4.18 2.37
N LEU A 58 -13.39 -4.00 3.46
CA LEU A 58 -13.43 -4.88 4.62
C LEU A 58 -14.41 -4.43 5.70
N ASN A 59 -14.44 -3.14 6.02
CA ASN A 59 -15.13 -2.57 7.17
C ASN A 59 -16.20 -1.56 6.74
N ASP A 60 -17.20 -1.33 7.58
CA ASP A 60 -18.24 -0.31 7.37
C ASP A 60 -18.09 0.92 8.29
N SER A 61 -16.97 1.03 9.01
CA SER A 61 -16.78 2.06 10.03
C SER A 61 -16.51 3.46 9.48
N GLU A 62 -15.97 3.55 8.26
CA GLU A 62 -15.52 4.82 7.66
C GLU A 62 -16.36 5.26 6.44
N PHE A 63 -17.10 4.35 5.81
CA PHE A 63 -17.87 4.62 4.60
C PHE A 63 -19.28 4.02 4.70
N ASP A 64 -20.31 4.85 4.57
CA ASP A 64 -21.71 4.42 4.68
C ASP A 64 -22.12 3.39 3.62
N ASN A 65 -21.45 3.41 2.47
CA ASN A 65 -21.68 2.50 1.34
C ASN A 65 -20.58 1.42 1.21
N ALA A 66 -19.83 1.15 2.29
CA ALA A 66 -18.81 0.11 2.29
C ALA A 66 -19.37 -1.27 1.90
N LEU A 67 -18.53 -2.09 1.26
CA LEU A 67 -18.85 -3.51 1.05
C LEU A 67 -18.87 -4.27 2.38
N GLY A 68 -18.03 -3.85 3.33
CA GLY A 68 -18.05 -4.37 4.70
C GLY A 68 -17.88 -5.89 4.78
N ILE A 69 -17.10 -6.51 3.88
CA ILE A 69 -17.04 -7.97 3.73
C ILE A 69 -16.67 -8.64 5.05
N ARG A 70 -15.67 -8.12 5.79
CA ARG A 70 -15.28 -8.67 7.08
C ARG A 70 -16.44 -8.60 8.08
N ASN A 71 -17.12 -7.47 8.15
CA ASN A 71 -18.23 -7.27 9.09
C ASN A 71 -19.40 -8.19 8.77
N LYS A 72 -19.72 -8.32 7.48
CA LYS A 72 -20.73 -9.27 6.98
C LYS A 72 -20.48 -10.68 7.53
N TYR A 73 -19.27 -11.22 7.36
CA TYR A 73 -18.95 -12.58 7.85
C TYR A 73 -18.72 -12.67 9.36
N LEU A 74 -18.30 -11.59 10.04
CA LEU A 74 -18.05 -11.57 11.49
C LEU A 74 -19.34 -11.64 12.32
N HIS A 75 -20.45 -11.11 11.79
CA HIS A 75 -21.74 -11.10 12.48
C HIS A 75 -22.56 -12.39 12.34
N GLY A 76 -22.00 -13.44 11.72
CA GLY A 76 -22.49 -14.81 11.86
C GLY A 76 -23.85 -15.11 11.20
N SER A 77 -24.31 -14.29 10.26
CA SER A 77 -25.48 -14.64 9.46
C SER A 77 -25.15 -15.84 8.57
N VAL A 78 -26.10 -16.77 8.41
CA VAL A 78 -25.97 -17.86 7.44
C VAL A 78 -26.07 -17.25 6.04
N PHE A 79 -24.94 -17.06 5.38
CA PHE A 79 -24.90 -16.57 4.01
C PHE A 79 -24.72 -17.74 3.04
N GLU A 80 -25.44 -17.70 1.92
CA GLU A 80 -25.09 -18.50 0.74
C GLU A 80 -23.65 -18.18 0.31
N ASP A 81 -22.97 -19.17 -0.26
CA ASP A 81 -21.62 -19.02 -0.81
C ASP A 81 -21.59 -17.86 -1.83
N ASN A 82 -21.10 -16.70 -1.40
CA ASN A 82 -20.96 -15.54 -2.25
C ASN A 82 -19.57 -15.58 -2.90
N VAL A 83 -19.53 -16.04 -4.15
CA VAL A 83 -18.30 -16.14 -4.95
C VAL A 83 -17.61 -14.79 -5.12
N GLU A 84 -18.38 -13.69 -5.17
CA GLU A 84 -17.84 -12.34 -5.31
C GLU A 84 -17.03 -11.94 -4.06
N ASP A 85 -17.57 -12.19 -2.86
CA ASP A 85 -16.87 -11.92 -1.59
C ASP A 85 -15.57 -12.72 -1.49
N LEU A 86 -15.57 -13.98 -1.96
CA LEU A 86 -14.37 -14.82 -2.02
C LEU A 86 -13.32 -14.24 -2.98
N LEU A 87 -13.74 -13.75 -4.15
CA LEU A 87 -12.84 -13.10 -5.11
C LEU A 87 -12.25 -11.82 -4.55
N TYR A 88 -13.04 -10.98 -3.87
CA TYR A 88 -12.52 -9.79 -3.18
C TYR A 88 -11.53 -10.17 -2.08
N ALA A 89 -11.81 -11.19 -1.28
CA ALA A 89 -10.87 -11.67 -0.27
C ALA A 89 -9.53 -12.11 -0.89
N LEU A 90 -9.56 -12.80 -2.03
CA LEU A 90 -8.36 -13.21 -2.75
C LEU A 90 -7.59 -12.01 -3.33
N ILE A 91 -8.29 -11.00 -3.86
CA ILE A 91 -7.68 -9.75 -4.35
C ILE A 91 -7.00 -9.03 -3.19
N ILE A 92 -7.66 -8.89 -2.05
CA ILE A 92 -7.10 -8.25 -0.85
C ILE A 92 -5.85 -9.00 -0.39
N LEU A 93 -5.90 -10.32 -0.25
CA LEU A 93 -4.74 -11.12 0.12
C LEU A 93 -3.58 -10.92 -0.86
N THR A 94 -3.88 -10.90 -2.16
CA THR A 94 -2.90 -10.66 -3.23
C THR A 94 -2.25 -9.28 -3.08
N ILE A 95 -3.03 -8.23 -2.81
CA ILE A 95 -2.53 -6.86 -2.56
C ILE A 95 -1.55 -6.85 -1.38
N TYR A 96 -1.91 -7.49 -0.26
CA TYR A 96 -1.03 -7.58 0.91
C TYR A 96 0.29 -8.30 0.60
N VAL A 97 0.23 -9.45 -0.09
CA VAL A 97 1.42 -10.21 -0.46
C VAL A 97 2.35 -9.40 -1.36
N ILE A 98 1.79 -8.70 -2.36
CA ILE A 98 2.56 -7.84 -3.26
C ILE A 98 3.24 -6.73 -2.47
N LYS A 99 2.50 -5.99 -1.64
CA LYS A 99 3.04 -4.87 -0.84
C LYS A 99 4.13 -5.31 0.13
N ILE A 100 3.92 -6.41 0.85
CA ILE A 100 4.93 -6.96 1.76
C ILE A 100 6.19 -7.37 0.98
N ASN A 101 6.01 -8.03 -0.18
CA ASN A 101 7.16 -8.45 -0.98
C ASN A 101 7.95 -7.26 -1.56
N GLU A 102 7.27 -6.20 -1.99
CA GLU A 102 7.90 -4.95 -2.41
C GLU A 102 8.77 -4.36 -1.29
N GLU A 103 8.23 -4.25 -0.07
CA GLU A 103 8.97 -3.77 1.10
C GLU A 103 10.20 -4.62 1.42
N LEU A 104 10.08 -5.96 1.36
CA LEU A 104 11.21 -6.86 1.60
C LEU A 104 12.31 -6.73 0.55
N ILE A 105 11.95 -6.46 -0.72
CA ILE A 105 12.92 -6.22 -1.80
C ILE A 105 13.62 -4.87 -1.58
N LEU A 106 12.87 -3.83 -1.24
CA LEU A 106 13.42 -2.50 -0.96
C LEU A 106 14.40 -2.54 0.21
N SER A 107 14.02 -3.16 1.34
CA SER A 107 14.88 -3.33 2.51
C SER A 107 16.23 -3.96 2.13
N LYS A 108 16.22 -5.05 1.34
CA LYS A 108 17.45 -5.70 0.89
C LYS A 108 18.31 -4.81 0.00
N HIS A 109 17.70 -3.94 -0.81
CA HIS A 109 18.46 -3.04 -1.68
C HIS A 109 19.23 -1.99 -0.88
N TYR A 110 18.63 -1.45 0.19
CA TYR A 110 19.28 -0.49 1.08
C TYR A 110 20.39 -1.15 1.93
N ASP A 111 20.15 -2.33 2.49
CA ASP A 111 21.15 -3.06 3.29
C ASP A 111 22.44 -3.40 2.51
N ASN A 112 22.37 -3.46 1.18
CA ASN A 112 23.52 -3.74 0.30
C ASN A 112 24.25 -2.47 -0.16
N LYS A 113 23.71 -1.26 0.06
CA LYS A 113 24.39 0.01 -0.24
C LYS A 113 25.25 0.51 0.92
N ASP A 114 24.94 0.07 2.14
CA ASP A 114 25.67 0.41 3.36
C ASP A 114 26.81 -0.57 3.71
N LYS A 115 27.19 -1.45 2.76
CA LYS A 115 28.36 -2.35 2.81
C LYS A 115 29.34 -2.05 1.69
#